data_AF-A0A6A1QCW1-F1
#
_entry.id   AF-A0A6A1QCW1-F1
#
_cell.length_a   1.000
_cell.length_b   1.000
_cell.length_c   1.000
_cell.angle_alpha   90.00
_cell.angle_beta   90.00
_cell.angle_gamma   90.00
#
_symmetry.space_group_name_H-M   'P 1'
#
loop_
_entity.id
_entity.type
_entity.pdbx_description
1 polymer ?
#
loop_
_entity_poly.entity_id
_entity_poly.type
_entity_poly.pdbx_seq_one_letter_code
_entity_poly.pdbx_strand_id
1 'polypeptide(L)'
;MNPIRVKEVYRLEEMEKIFVRGGFGVRRLEMKIIKGSSGTPKLSYTGRDDRHFVPTGLYIVRTVNEPWTMGFSKSFKRKFFYNKKTKNSTFDLPSDAIAPFHICYYGRLFWEWGDGIRVHDSQKPQDPDKLSKEDVLSFIQTHSA
;
A
#
# COMPACT_ATOMS: atom_id res chain seq x y z
N MET A 1 -29.53 0.06 8.77
CA MET A 1 -28.76 -0.34 7.58
C MET A 1 -27.29 -0.36 7.97
N ASN A 2 -26.57 -1.47 7.77
CA ASN A 2 -25.13 -1.51 8.06
C ASN A 2 -24.37 -0.88 6.88
N PRO A 3 -23.51 0.13 7.10
CA PRO A 3 -22.76 0.75 6.02
C PRO A 3 -21.77 -0.25 5.40
N ILE A 4 -21.62 -0.22 4.07
CA ILE A 4 -20.60 -0.98 3.36
C ILE A 4 -19.23 -0.48 3.83
N ARG A 5 -18.41 -1.40 4.35
CA ARG A 5 -17.04 -1.11 4.79
C ARG A 5 -16.08 -1.50 3.68
N VAL A 6 -15.34 -0.55 3.16
CA VAL A 6 -14.29 -0.78 2.17
C VAL A 6 -12.92 -0.76 2.83
N LYS A 7 -11.98 -1.55 2.31
CA LYS A 7 -10.58 -1.43 2.70
C LYS A 7 -10.08 -0.05 2.28
N GLU A 8 -9.32 0.57 3.15
CA GLU A 8 -8.79 1.89 2.89
C GLU A 8 -7.69 1.83 1.83
N VAL A 9 -7.66 2.84 0.96
CA VAL A 9 -6.72 2.94 -0.16
C VAL A 9 -5.70 4.02 0.16
N TYR A 10 -4.44 3.71 -0.12
CA TYR A 10 -3.32 4.63 0.03
C TYR A 10 -2.66 4.84 -1.33
N ARG A 11 -2.12 6.04 -1.51
CA ARG A 11 -1.19 6.26 -2.61
C ARG A 11 0.12 5.54 -2.30
N LEU A 12 0.81 5.04 -3.34
CA LEU A 12 2.02 4.25 -3.16
C LEU A 12 3.12 5.06 -2.45
N GLU A 13 3.23 6.35 -2.76
CA GLU A 13 4.17 7.27 -2.11
C GLU A 13 3.88 7.50 -0.61
N GLU A 14 2.67 7.19 -0.15
CA GLU A 14 2.26 7.33 1.25
C GLU A 14 2.14 5.95 1.93
N MET A 15 2.74 4.91 1.37
CA MET A 15 2.67 3.53 1.86
C MET A 15 3.13 3.40 3.32
N GLU A 16 4.03 4.27 3.77
CA GLU A 16 4.46 4.34 5.17
C GLU A 16 3.28 4.54 6.15
N LYS A 17 2.25 5.31 5.76
CA LYS A 17 1.05 5.58 6.59
C LYS A 17 0.21 4.33 6.87
N ILE A 18 0.49 3.20 6.21
CA ILE A 18 -0.12 1.90 6.52
C ILE A 18 0.49 1.31 7.80
N PHE A 19 1.77 1.57 8.05
CA PHE A 19 2.58 0.93 9.09
C PHE A 19 2.75 1.77 10.36
N VAL A 20 2.67 3.10 10.23
CA VAL A 20 3.05 4.03 11.31
C VAL A 20 2.15 3.90 12.53
N ARG A 21 2.79 3.77 13.69
CA ARG A 21 2.22 3.86 15.03
C ARG A 21 2.53 5.24 15.61
N GLY A 22 1.61 6.21 15.53
CA GLY A 22 1.78 7.48 16.26
C GLY A 22 1.12 8.70 15.62
N GLY A 23 0.26 9.36 16.40
CA GLY A 23 -0.51 10.55 16.04
C GLY A 23 -2.00 10.38 16.36
N PHE A 24 -2.66 11.43 16.84
CA PHE A 24 -4.10 11.44 17.16
C PHE A 24 -4.91 10.99 15.92
N GLY A 25 -5.45 9.76 15.95
CA GLY A 25 -6.24 9.17 14.86
C GLY A 25 -5.48 8.29 13.83
N VAL A 26 -4.20 7.96 14.07
CA VAL A 26 -3.39 7.12 13.17
C VAL A 26 -3.56 5.62 13.50
N ARG A 27 -3.54 4.81 12.44
CA ARG A 27 -3.90 3.39 12.40
C ARG A 27 -2.79 2.53 12.95
N ARG A 28 -3.13 1.51 13.74
CA ARG A 28 -2.15 0.80 14.57
C ARG A 28 -1.97 -0.62 14.04
N LEU A 29 -0.94 -0.82 13.22
CA LEU A 29 -0.42 -2.16 12.98
C LEU A 29 0.37 -2.56 14.23
N GLU A 30 -0.15 -3.52 15.00
CA GLU A 30 0.40 -3.91 16.29
C GLU A 30 0.36 -5.43 16.46
N MET A 31 1.29 -5.97 17.23
CA MET A 31 1.24 -7.37 17.65
C MET A 31 0.26 -7.50 18.83
N LYS A 32 -0.86 -8.21 18.63
CA LYS A 32 -1.89 -8.43 19.66
C LYS A 32 -2.15 -9.91 19.89
N ILE A 33 -2.36 -10.31 21.15
CA ILE A 33 -2.90 -11.64 21.45
C ILE A 33 -4.39 -11.60 21.15
N ILE A 34 -4.86 -12.51 20.31
CA ILE A 34 -6.28 -12.59 19.90
C ILE A 34 -6.85 -13.94 20.30
N LYS A 35 -8.17 -14.03 20.42
CA LYS A 35 -8.85 -15.29 20.72
C LYS A 35 -8.47 -16.34 19.67
N GLY A 36 -8.04 -17.52 20.14
CA GLY A 36 -7.63 -18.63 19.27
C GLY A 36 -6.18 -18.59 18.81
N SER A 37 -5.36 -17.62 19.23
CA SER A 37 -3.92 -17.59 18.89
C SER A 37 -3.02 -18.37 19.86
N SER A 38 -3.58 -19.09 20.84
CA SER A 38 -2.85 -19.88 21.84
C SER A 38 -1.73 -19.08 22.54
N GLY A 39 -1.99 -17.81 22.85
CA GLY A 39 -1.03 -16.91 23.49
C GLY A 39 0.04 -16.33 22.55
N THR A 40 0.07 -16.73 21.27
CA THR A 40 1.00 -16.16 20.28
C THR A 40 0.45 -14.83 19.76
N PRO A 41 1.19 -13.71 19.87
CA PRO A 41 0.77 -12.44 19.28
C PRO A 41 0.66 -12.54 17.75
N LYS A 42 -0.42 -11.97 17.18
CA LYS A 42 -0.65 -11.87 15.74
C LYS A 42 -0.63 -10.41 15.32
N LEU A 43 -0.07 -10.16 14.14
CA LEU A 43 -0.11 -8.85 13.52
C LEU A 43 -1.57 -8.46 13.32
N SER A 44 -1.96 -7.32 13.89
CA SER A 44 -3.34 -6.88 13.94
C SER A 44 -3.40 -5.42 13.53
N TYR A 45 -4.35 -5.09 12.66
CA TYR A 45 -4.61 -3.73 12.24
C TYR A 45 -5.83 -3.22 13.01
N THR A 46 -5.66 -2.12 13.75
CA THR A 46 -6.74 -1.48 14.50
C THR A 46 -7.26 -0.27 13.73
N GLY A 47 -8.54 -0.30 13.38
CA GLY A 47 -9.25 0.80 12.73
C GLY A 47 -9.65 1.92 13.69
N ARG A 48 -10.39 2.91 13.18
CA ARG A 48 -10.85 4.07 13.96
C ARG A 48 -11.93 3.73 15.00
N ASP A 49 -12.65 2.63 14.81
CA ASP A 49 -13.75 2.17 15.67
C ASP A 49 -13.30 1.18 16.75
N ASP A 50 -11.99 1.14 17.06
CA ASP A 50 -11.33 0.19 17.98
C ASP A 50 -11.47 -1.30 17.60
N ARG A 51 -12.09 -1.57 16.44
CA ARG A 51 -12.15 -2.91 15.86
C ARG A 51 -10.83 -3.23 15.20
N HIS A 52 -10.43 -4.49 15.31
CA HIS A 52 -9.23 -4.99 14.70
C HIS A 52 -9.52 -6.17 13.77
N PHE A 53 -8.65 -6.32 12.77
CA PHE A 53 -8.59 -7.52 11.94
C PHE A 53 -7.13 -7.94 11.80
N VAL A 54 -6.91 -9.20 11.41
CA VAL A 54 -5.58 -9.75 11.13
C VAL A 54 -5.29 -9.54 9.64
N PRO A 55 -4.46 -8.55 9.25
CA PRO A 55 -4.05 -8.41 7.86
C PRO A 55 -3.14 -9.56 7.45
N THR A 56 -3.29 -10.01 6.20
CA THR A 56 -2.43 -11.04 5.58
C THR A 56 -1.48 -10.47 4.53
N GLY A 57 -1.52 -9.16 4.27
CA GLY A 57 -0.72 -8.54 3.20
C GLY A 57 -1.35 -7.29 2.62
N LEU A 58 -0.73 -6.78 1.56
CA LEU A 58 -1.18 -5.60 0.80
C LEU A 58 -1.42 -5.92 -0.65
N TYR A 59 -2.51 -5.36 -1.17
CA TYR A 59 -2.74 -5.29 -2.60
C TYR A 59 -2.15 -3.99 -3.15
N ILE A 60 -1.31 -4.12 -4.18
CA ILE A 60 -0.77 -3.00 -4.95
C ILE A 60 -1.48 -3.01 -6.30
N VAL A 61 -2.22 -1.95 -6.58
CA VAL A 61 -3.10 -1.86 -7.75
C VAL A 61 -2.62 -0.75 -8.67
N ARG A 62 -2.36 -1.08 -9.93
CA ARG A 62 -2.07 -0.09 -10.96
C ARG A 62 -3.37 0.60 -11.38
N THR A 63 -3.47 1.90 -11.12
CA THR A 63 -4.67 2.70 -11.44
C THR A 63 -4.56 3.48 -12.75
N VAL A 64 -3.39 3.43 -13.40
CA VAL A 64 -3.12 4.08 -14.68
C VAL A 64 -3.15 3.03 -15.78
N ASN A 65 -3.90 3.31 -16.84
CA ASN A 65 -4.02 2.44 -18.01
C ASN A 65 -2.86 2.64 -18.97
N GLU A 66 -2.50 1.60 -19.73
CA GLU A 66 -1.54 1.78 -20.82
C GLU A 66 -2.16 2.56 -21.99
N PRO A 67 -1.37 3.34 -22.75
CA PRO A 67 0.09 3.53 -22.66
C PRO A 67 0.53 4.65 -21.70
N TRP A 68 -0.37 5.11 -20.82
CA TRP A 68 -0.09 6.21 -19.89
C TRP A 68 0.78 5.76 -18.72
N THR A 69 1.62 6.68 -18.25
CA THR A 69 2.38 6.60 -17.00
C THR A 69 2.15 7.89 -16.22
N MET A 70 2.06 7.79 -14.90
CA MET A 70 2.02 8.94 -14.00
C MET A 70 3.41 9.19 -13.44
N GLY A 71 3.86 10.45 -13.47
CA GLY A 71 5.12 10.88 -12.87
C GLY A 71 4.95 12.13 -12.02
N PHE A 72 5.99 12.53 -11.30
CA PHE A 72 6.01 13.78 -10.53
C PHE A 72 6.98 14.77 -11.19
N SER A 73 6.51 15.98 -11.48
CA SER A 73 7.34 17.03 -12.06
C SER A 73 8.06 17.81 -10.96
N LYS A 74 9.40 17.86 -11.01
CA LYS A 74 10.21 18.64 -10.05
C LYS A 74 10.04 20.15 -10.22
N SER A 75 9.95 20.62 -11.47
CA SER A 75 9.81 22.05 -11.79
C SER A 75 8.44 22.59 -11.39
N PHE A 76 7.37 21.83 -11.65
CA PHE A 76 6.00 22.25 -11.34
C PHE A 76 5.49 21.73 -9.98
N LYS A 77 6.28 20.90 -9.29
CA LYS A 77 5.96 20.26 -7.99
C LYS A 77 4.58 19.59 -7.97
N ARG A 78 4.16 19.00 -9.09
CA ARG A 78 2.88 18.29 -9.23
C ARG A 78 2.97 17.09 -10.14
N LYS A 79 2.00 16.18 -10.03
CA LYS A 79 1.91 15.00 -10.90
C LYS A 79 1.50 15.36 -12.32
N PHE A 80 2.02 14.61 -13.27
CA PHE A 80 1.68 14.67 -14.70
C PHE A 80 1.45 13.27 -15.26
N PHE A 81 0.78 13.20 -16.41
CA PHE A 81 0.52 11.99 -17.16
C PHE A 81 1.30 12.06 -18.47
N TYR A 82 2.07 11.01 -18.73
CA TYR A 82 2.88 10.86 -19.93
C TYR A 82 2.37 9.69 -20.75
N ASN A 83 2.08 9.95 -22.03
CA ASN A 83 1.69 8.90 -22.95
C ASN A 83 2.94 8.34 -23.65
N LYS A 84 3.30 7.09 -23.36
CA LYS A 84 4.51 6.45 -23.92
C LYS A 84 4.46 6.31 -25.46
N LYS A 85 3.26 6.26 -26.04
CA LYS A 85 3.03 6.07 -27.48
C LYS A 85 3.10 7.40 -28.24
N THR A 86 2.39 8.43 -27.78
CA THR A 86 2.38 9.75 -28.45
C THR A 86 3.51 10.67 -28.01
N LYS A 87 4.22 10.33 -26.93
CA LYS A 87 5.27 11.14 -26.30
C LYS A 87 4.77 12.47 -25.72
N ASN A 88 3.45 12.62 -25.56
CA ASN A 88 2.83 13.82 -24.99
C ASN A 88 2.70 13.72 -23.48
N SER A 89 2.88 14.86 -22.81
CA SER A 89 2.66 15.03 -21.36
C SER A 89 1.50 15.99 -21.12
N THR A 90 0.70 15.72 -20.09
CA THR A 90 -0.34 16.64 -19.60
C THR A 90 -0.40 16.63 -18.08
N PHE A 91 -0.83 17.73 -17.48
CA PHE A 91 -1.04 17.83 -16.04
C PHE A 91 -2.47 17.49 -15.61
N ASP A 92 -3.39 17.41 -16.57
CA ASP A 92 -4.79 17.05 -16.37
C ASP A 92 -4.97 15.54 -16.60
N LEU A 93 -5.82 14.90 -15.81
CA LEU A 93 -6.08 13.46 -15.89
C LEU A 93 -6.82 13.13 -17.20
N PRO A 94 -6.19 12.41 -18.15
CA PRO A 94 -6.89 11.92 -19.34
C PRO A 94 -7.89 10.83 -18.94
N SER A 95 -9.07 10.80 -19.57
CA SER A 95 -10.09 9.78 -19.28
C SER A 95 -9.62 8.37 -19.65
N ASP A 96 -8.87 8.23 -20.74
CA ASP A 96 -8.28 6.99 -21.22
C ASP A 96 -7.07 6.52 -20.40
N ALA A 97 -6.52 7.38 -19.53
CA ALA A 97 -5.48 7.02 -18.57
C ALA A 97 -6.04 6.31 -17.33
N ILE A 98 -7.35 6.31 -17.10
CA ILE A 98 -7.97 5.64 -15.95
C ILE A 98 -8.07 4.14 -16.24
N ALA A 99 -7.40 3.31 -15.43
CA ALA A 99 -7.48 1.87 -15.59
C ALA A 99 -8.88 1.33 -15.23
N PRO A 100 -9.54 0.55 -16.11
CA PRO A 100 -10.83 -0.05 -15.79
C PRO A 100 -10.66 -1.17 -14.75
N PHE A 101 -11.76 -1.50 -14.04
CA PHE A 101 -11.73 -2.43 -12.91
C PHE A 101 -11.07 -3.78 -13.22
N HIS A 102 -11.37 -4.38 -14.38
CA HIS A 102 -10.79 -5.68 -14.74
C HIS A 102 -9.26 -5.62 -14.85
N ILE A 103 -8.69 -4.54 -15.41
CA ILE A 103 -7.23 -4.35 -15.48
C ILE A 103 -6.64 -4.19 -14.09
N CYS A 104 -7.25 -3.35 -13.25
CA CYS A 104 -6.84 -3.17 -11.86
C CYS A 104 -6.89 -4.49 -11.07
N TYR A 105 -7.96 -5.26 -11.26
CA TYR A 105 -8.20 -6.51 -10.55
C TYR A 105 -7.20 -7.58 -10.98
N TYR A 106 -7.07 -7.86 -12.28
CA TYR A 106 -6.19 -8.91 -12.77
C TYR A 106 -4.70 -8.55 -12.68
N GLY A 107 -4.36 -7.26 -12.81
CA GLY A 107 -2.98 -6.77 -12.73
C GLY A 107 -2.50 -6.41 -11.32
N ARG A 108 -3.29 -6.70 -10.27
CA ARG A 108 -2.87 -6.40 -8.89
C ARG A 108 -1.73 -7.31 -8.45
N LEU A 109 -0.77 -6.73 -7.73
CA LEU A 109 0.22 -7.49 -7.00
C LEU A 109 -0.28 -7.71 -5.57
N PHE A 110 0.03 -8.88 -5.01
CA PHE A 110 -0.24 -9.17 -3.61
C PHE A 110 1.07 -9.41 -2.89
N TRP A 111 1.42 -8.49 -1.98
CA TRP A 111 2.52 -8.68 -1.06
C TRP A 111 1.98 -9.33 0.21
N GLU A 112 2.07 -10.66 0.25
CA GLU A 112 1.65 -11.47 1.39
C GLU A 112 2.59 -11.28 2.58
N TRP A 113 2.03 -11.25 3.80
CA TRP A 113 2.74 -11.14 5.07
C TRP A 113 2.65 -12.45 5.83
N GLY A 114 3.44 -13.43 5.39
CA GLY A 114 3.60 -14.71 6.07
C GLY A 114 4.74 -14.73 7.08
N ASP A 115 5.08 -15.94 7.54
CA ASP A 115 6.23 -16.15 8.41
C ASP A 115 7.53 -15.72 7.71
N GLY A 116 8.47 -15.14 8.47
CA GLY A 116 9.76 -14.64 7.95
C GLY A 116 9.70 -13.23 7.35
N ILE A 117 8.52 -12.62 7.20
CA ILE A 117 8.40 -11.22 6.77
C ILE A 117 8.31 -10.32 8.00
N ARG A 118 9.18 -9.31 8.05
CA ARG A 118 9.18 -8.28 9.09
C ARG A 118 8.48 -7.02 8.60
N VAL A 119 7.30 -6.77 9.16
CA VAL A 119 6.46 -5.59 8.89
C VAL A 119 6.36 -4.68 10.13
N HIS A 120 6.53 -5.28 11.31
CA HIS A 120 6.52 -4.60 12.60
C HIS A 120 7.77 -4.99 13.41
N ASP A 121 8.31 -4.04 14.17
CA ASP A 121 9.59 -4.19 14.87
C ASP A 121 9.62 -5.36 15.85
N SER A 122 8.48 -5.66 16.47
CA SER A 122 8.29 -6.77 17.41
C SER A 122 8.14 -8.16 16.78
N GLN A 123 8.18 -8.28 15.45
CA GLN A 123 8.22 -9.60 14.80
C GLN A 123 9.62 -10.21 14.90
N LYS A 124 9.69 -11.54 14.71
CA LYS A 124 10.97 -12.27 14.63
C LYS A 124 11.86 -11.71 13.51
N PRO A 125 13.18 -11.95 13.56
CA PRO A 125 14.10 -11.59 12.50
C PRO A 125 13.62 -12.06 11.12
N GLN A 126 13.88 -11.21 10.13
CA GLN A 126 13.51 -11.43 8.74
C GLN A 126 14.25 -12.62 8.14
N ASP A 127 13.54 -13.36 7.29
CA ASP A 127 14.12 -14.31 6.35
C ASP A 127 14.82 -13.53 5.22
N PRO A 128 16.14 -13.72 4.98
CA PRO A 128 16.90 -13.00 3.96
C PRO A 128 16.28 -13.01 2.57
N ASP A 129 15.52 -14.05 2.22
CA ASP A 129 14.91 -14.21 0.91
C ASP A 129 13.54 -13.49 0.76
N LYS A 130 13.06 -12.81 1.81
CA LYS A 130 11.76 -12.14 1.82
C LYS A 130 11.90 -10.63 1.96
N LEU A 131 10.96 -9.89 1.37
CA LEU A 131 10.93 -8.43 1.46
C LEU A 131 10.34 -7.97 2.80
N SER A 132 11.10 -7.17 3.56
CA SER A 132 10.59 -6.46 4.74
C SER A 132 9.86 -5.18 4.36
N LYS A 133 9.21 -4.57 5.35
CA LYS A 133 8.69 -3.21 5.25
C LYS A 133 9.80 -2.22 4.85
N GLU A 134 10.96 -2.29 5.46
CA GLU A 134 12.06 -1.36 5.22
C GLU A 134 12.61 -1.49 3.79
N ASP A 135 12.69 -2.71 3.26
CA ASP A 135 13.10 -2.96 1.87
C ASP A 135 12.12 -2.35 0.87
N VAL A 136 10.81 -2.54 1.09
CA VAL A 136 9.77 -2.00 0.22
C VAL A 136 9.71 -0.47 0.29
N LEU A 137 9.77 0.11 1.49
CA LEU A 137 9.74 1.56 1.67
C LEU A 137 10.98 2.23 1.08
N SER A 138 12.17 1.67 1.29
CA SER A 138 13.40 2.19 0.70
C SER A 138 13.37 2.12 -0.83
N PHE A 139 12.92 1.01 -1.41
CA PHE A 139 12.73 0.89 -2.85
C PHE A 139 11.81 1.98 -3.41
N ILE A 140 10.66 2.21 -2.78
CA ILE A 140 9.70 3.25 -3.21
C ILE A 140 10.35 4.64 -3.10
N GLN A 141 11.03 4.95 -2.00
CA GLN A 141 11.66 6.25 -1.80
C GLN A 141 12.77 6.52 -2.83
N THR A 142 13.62 5.54 -3.12
CA THR A 142 14.67 5.66 -4.14
C THR A 142 14.11 5.91 -5.54
N HIS A 143 12.94 5.35 -5.85
CA HIS A 143 12.31 5.44 -7.17
C HIS A 143 11.16 6.47 -7.25
N SER A 144 10.92 7.25 -6.20
CA SER A 144 9.95 8.36 -6.20
C SER A 144 10.55 9.67 -6.76
N ALA A 145 11.76 9.58 -7.35
CA ALA A 145 12.56 10.70 -7.85
C ALA A 145 12.13 11.21 -9.23
#